data_AF-A0A6A6IFQ7-F1
#
_entry.id   AF-A0A6A6IFQ7-F1
#
_cell.length_a   1.000
_cell.length_b   1.000
_cell.length_c   1.000
_cell.angle_alpha   90.00
_cell.angle_beta   90.00
_cell.angle_gamma   90.00
#
_symmetry.space_group_name_H-M   'P 1'
#
loop_
_entity.id
_entity.type
_entity.pdbx_description
1 polymer ?
#
loop_
_entity_poly.entity_id
_entity_poly.type
_entity_poly.pdbx_seq_one_letter_code
_entity_poly.pdbx_strand_id
1 'polypeptide(L)'
;MAALGDILSIAHVLKRAYDLYNNCQSAPSELRLAREHIHALALCLEGVKSDLVNNPRSFVHQRNDIARTRQHALKAHVGLCEKALRRMERLLKKYQGFKQQHVSLWDRFRWSTDGKKEIAECKADLVVATSVLDVFLSKEGISVLWRLEGTVEALTRQIDGLARQLGALAALVPPPVNGERAARPRSGSNVTRTLVLSLVLARLRKALRGYRRKKLGGRKKTPPLGGPKRPHPATRVNSGFKLDKKRSETLRSYASNIATAASPPPPYKPRRTRTPSPDFYYLPNNSSSPPPKPIRRSSSMQRLLGRGGKEHPAGIGLLPAEHYECWKVGVGSLAFGPKTAPQFLPHRRGQMQLRKMAAVFKEASLYDGKALNERDARVKLLLNEKNKREKKKKGGSGKTWYFVAARVVKRDPGKSGMVVVEKAIVILVRR
;
A
#
# COMPACT_ATOMS: atom_id res chain seq x y z
N MET A 1 -26.13 31.87 3.55
CA MET A 1 -25.47 31.23 4.71
C MET A 1 -25.26 29.78 4.33
N ALA A 2 -24.16 29.13 4.74
CA ALA A 2 -24.19 27.67 4.82
C ALA A 2 -25.47 27.30 5.57
N ALA A 3 -26.32 26.44 5.01
CA ALA A 3 -27.54 26.11 5.71
C ALA A 3 -27.12 25.51 7.05
N LEU A 4 -27.51 26.12 8.18
CA LEU A 4 -27.28 25.58 9.52
C LEU A 4 -27.62 24.07 9.59
N GLY A 5 -28.56 23.63 8.74
CA GLY A 5 -28.90 22.23 8.50
C GLY A 5 -27.74 21.33 8.09
N ASP A 6 -26.76 21.78 7.31
CA ASP A 6 -25.63 20.93 6.89
C ASP A 6 -24.68 20.64 8.07
N ILE A 7 -24.40 21.65 8.91
CA ILE A 7 -23.59 21.47 10.13
C ILE A 7 -24.31 20.55 11.13
N LEU A 8 -25.61 20.76 11.32
CA LEU A 8 -26.43 19.91 12.18
C LEU A 8 -26.48 18.46 11.67
N SER A 9 -26.56 18.26 10.35
CA SER A 9 -26.54 16.93 9.75
C SER A 9 -25.23 16.19 10.06
N ILE A 10 -24.08 16.87 9.94
CA ILE A 10 -22.77 16.28 10.25
C ILE A 10 -22.66 15.98 11.74
N ALA A 11 -23.12 16.89 12.61
CA ALA A 11 -23.13 16.66 14.06
C ALA A 11 -24.01 15.46 14.45
N HIS A 12 -25.17 15.29 13.79
CA HIS A 12 -26.04 14.13 14.01
C HIS A 12 -25.40 12.82 13.54
N VAL A 13 -24.76 12.80 12.37
CA VAL A 13 -24.03 11.62 11.88
C VAL A 13 -22.85 11.29 12.78
N LEU A 14 -22.13 12.30 13.28
CA LEU A 14 -21.03 12.13 14.24
C LEU A 14 -21.52 11.56 15.56
N LYS A 15 -22.62 12.08 16.12
CA LYS A 15 -23.24 11.54 17.34
C LYS A 15 -23.60 10.06 17.15
N ARG A 16 -24.27 9.72 16.05
CA ARG A 16 -24.60 8.33 15.71
C ARG A 16 -23.35 7.45 15.61
N ALA A 17 -22.26 7.95 15.03
CA ALA A 17 -21.00 7.19 14.95
C ALA A 17 -20.43 6.88 16.35
N TYR A 18 -20.47 7.84 17.27
CA TYR A 18 -20.02 7.65 18.66
C TYR A 18 -20.93 6.71 19.45
N ASP A 19 -22.25 6.85 19.33
CA ASP A 19 -23.22 5.96 19.97
C ASP A 19 -23.00 4.51 19.49
N LEU A 20 -22.79 4.33 18.18
CA LEU A 20 -22.54 3.02 17.59
C LEU A 20 -21.18 2.46 18.01
N TYR A 21 -20.14 3.30 18.11
CA TYR A 21 -18.83 2.93 18.64
C TYR A 21 -18.91 2.40 20.07
N ASN A 22 -19.67 3.06 20.94
CA ASN A 22 -19.89 2.63 22.33
C ASN A 22 -20.68 1.32 22.37
N ASN A 23 -21.72 1.20 21.54
CA ASN A 23 -22.52 -0.02 21.44
C ASN A 23 -21.73 -1.23 20.90
N CYS A 24 -20.70 -1.01 20.08
CA CYS A 24 -19.79 -2.07 19.63
C CYS A 24 -18.85 -2.60 20.72
N GLN A 25 -18.76 -1.95 21.89
CA GLN A 25 -17.87 -2.41 22.98
C GLN A 25 -18.34 -3.72 23.61
N SER A 26 -19.66 -3.93 23.69
CA SER A 26 -20.29 -5.14 24.24
C SER A 26 -20.56 -6.22 23.17
N ALA A 27 -20.19 -5.97 21.92
CA ALA A 27 -20.41 -6.85 20.78
C ALA A 27 -19.33 -7.95 20.67
N PRO A 28 -19.60 -9.07 19.96
CA PRO A 28 -18.65 -10.16 19.76
C PRO A 28 -17.40 -9.70 18.98
N SER A 29 -16.34 -10.53 19.03
CA SER A 29 -15.03 -10.24 18.45
C SER A 29 -15.07 -9.80 16.97
N GLU A 30 -16.00 -10.34 16.19
CA GLU A 30 -16.16 -9.99 14.77
C GLU A 30 -16.66 -8.55 14.56
N LEU A 31 -17.57 -8.09 15.40
CA LEU A 31 -18.07 -6.71 15.43
C LEU A 31 -17.08 -5.73 16.09
N ARG A 32 -16.20 -6.22 16.99
CA ARG A 32 -15.12 -5.39 17.55
C ARG A 32 -14.16 -4.89 16.47
N LEU A 33 -13.94 -5.63 15.38
CA LEU A 33 -13.13 -5.13 14.25
C LEU A 33 -13.84 -4.01 13.47
N ALA A 34 -15.17 -3.98 13.46
CA ALA A 34 -15.91 -2.87 12.85
C ALA A 34 -15.77 -1.57 13.68
N ARG A 35 -15.62 -1.69 15.01
CA ARG A 35 -15.41 -0.57 15.94
C ARG A 35 -14.26 0.33 15.53
N GLU A 36 -13.13 -0.25 15.11
CA GLU A 36 -11.96 0.51 14.65
C GLU A 36 -12.28 1.38 13.42
N HIS A 37 -13.06 0.84 12.48
CA HIS A 37 -13.49 1.58 11.29
C HIS A 37 -14.53 2.65 11.60
N ILE A 38 -15.45 2.39 12.54
CA ILE A 38 -16.42 3.38 13.02
C ILE A 38 -15.69 4.53 13.72
N HIS A 39 -14.68 4.22 14.52
CA HIS A 39 -13.86 5.24 15.18
C HIS A 39 -13.08 6.08 14.17
N ALA A 40 -12.45 5.45 13.18
CA ALA A 40 -11.77 6.17 12.10
C ALA A 40 -12.73 7.11 11.35
N LEU A 41 -13.94 6.64 11.05
CA LEU A 41 -14.98 7.47 10.44
C LEU A 41 -15.40 8.63 11.34
N ALA A 42 -15.57 8.40 12.64
CA ALA A 42 -15.90 9.44 13.61
C ALA A 42 -14.81 10.53 13.66
N LEU A 43 -13.53 10.14 13.66
CA LEU A 43 -12.40 11.08 13.61
C LEU A 43 -12.39 11.90 12.31
N CYS A 44 -12.68 11.28 11.16
CA CYS A 44 -12.81 12.01 9.90
C CYS A 44 -13.94 13.04 9.96
N LEU A 45 -15.13 12.64 10.46
CA LEU A 45 -16.30 13.52 10.60
C LEU A 45 -16.08 14.63 11.62
N GLU A 46 -15.35 14.36 12.71
CA GLU A 46 -14.94 15.37 13.68
C GLU A 46 -13.95 16.36 13.06
N GLY A 47 -13.03 15.86 12.23
CA GLY A 47 -12.17 16.70 11.40
C GLY A 47 -12.98 17.65 10.53
N VAL A 48 -14.00 17.15 9.83
CA VAL A 48 -14.92 17.99 9.04
C VAL A 48 -15.61 19.01 9.94
N LYS A 49 -16.29 18.57 11.01
CA LYS A 49 -16.98 19.46 11.94
C LYS A 49 -16.06 20.58 12.46
N SER A 50 -14.86 20.22 12.88
CA SER A 50 -13.87 21.17 13.41
C SER A 50 -13.46 22.21 12.37
N ASP A 51 -13.27 21.81 11.12
CA ASP A 51 -12.98 22.77 10.05
C ASP A 51 -14.19 23.66 9.77
N LEU A 52 -15.39 23.09 9.66
CA LEU A 52 -16.59 23.88 9.37
C LEU A 52 -16.89 24.94 10.44
N VAL A 53 -16.67 24.61 11.71
CA VAL A 53 -16.96 25.51 12.83
C VAL A 53 -15.84 26.51 13.06
N ASN A 54 -14.57 26.08 13.02
CA ASN A 54 -13.45 26.93 13.43
C ASN A 54 -12.83 27.73 12.28
N ASN A 55 -13.04 27.33 11.02
CA ASN A 55 -12.46 27.99 9.85
C ASN A 55 -13.51 28.86 9.15
N PRO A 56 -13.53 30.19 9.39
CA PRO A 56 -14.46 31.11 8.73
C PRO A 56 -14.23 31.20 7.21
N ARG A 57 -13.04 30.80 6.74
CA ARG A 57 -12.69 30.75 5.31
C ARG A 57 -13.04 29.42 4.66
N SER A 58 -13.59 28.45 5.40
CA SER A 58 -14.00 27.17 4.83
C SER A 58 -14.97 27.38 3.68
N PHE A 59 -14.88 26.54 2.64
CA PHE A 59 -15.74 26.62 1.45
C PHE A 59 -17.23 26.48 1.80
N VAL A 60 -17.57 25.99 2.99
CA VAL A 60 -18.95 25.95 3.47
C VAL A 60 -19.52 27.35 3.71
N HIS A 61 -18.70 28.32 4.13
CA HIS A 61 -19.15 29.70 4.36
C HIS A 61 -19.11 30.55 3.08
N GLN A 62 -18.39 30.10 2.06
CA GLN A 62 -18.25 30.79 0.77
C GLN A 62 -19.53 30.66 -0.08
N ARG A 63 -19.91 31.73 -0.78
CA ARG A 63 -21.12 31.77 -1.62
C ARG A 63 -20.88 31.48 -3.11
N ASN A 64 -19.63 31.25 -3.50
CA ASN A 64 -19.23 31.04 -4.89
C ASN A 64 -19.82 29.73 -5.45
N ASP A 65 -20.03 29.64 -6.77
CA ASP A 65 -20.58 28.42 -7.39
C ASP A 65 -19.66 27.20 -7.21
N ILE A 66 -18.34 27.42 -7.22
CA ILE A 66 -17.35 26.40 -6.88
C ILE A 66 -17.53 25.90 -5.44
N ALA A 67 -17.85 26.80 -4.51
CA ALA A 67 -18.10 26.42 -3.12
C ALA A 67 -19.40 25.62 -2.98
N ARG A 68 -20.46 25.99 -3.71
CA ARG A 68 -21.74 25.25 -3.75
C ARG A 68 -21.56 23.82 -4.27
N THR A 69 -20.81 23.63 -5.35
CA THR A 69 -20.53 22.29 -5.90
C THR A 69 -19.75 21.42 -4.89
N ARG A 70 -18.79 22.01 -4.17
CA ARG A 70 -18.05 21.33 -3.09
C ARG A 70 -18.94 20.98 -1.89
N GLN A 71 -19.84 21.89 -1.49
CA GLN A 71 -20.83 21.63 -0.43
C GLN A 71 -21.74 20.46 -0.80
N HIS A 72 -22.23 20.42 -2.05
CA HIS A 72 -23.03 19.32 -2.54
C HIS A 72 -22.26 17.99 -2.54
N ALA A 73 -20.99 17.99 -2.98
CA ALA A 73 -20.13 16.80 -2.93
C ALA A 73 -19.90 16.33 -1.49
N LEU A 74 -19.60 17.25 -0.56
CA LEU A 74 -19.47 16.92 0.86
C LEU A 74 -20.75 16.29 1.40
N LYS A 75 -21.92 16.87 1.09
CA LYS A 75 -23.23 16.35 1.49
C LYS A 75 -23.47 14.94 0.96
N ALA A 76 -23.10 14.66 -0.29
CA ALA A 76 -23.18 13.33 -0.86
C ALA A 76 -22.28 12.32 -0.12
N HIS A 77 -21.05 12.71 0.21
CA HIS A 77 -20.11 11.86 0.97
C HIS A 77 -20.56 11.62 2.42
N VAL A 78 -21.06 12.65 3.10
CA VAL A 78 -21.64 12.53 4.46
C VAL A 78 -22.87 11.63 4.42
N GLY A 79 -23.74 11.76 3.41
CA GLY A 79 -24.90 10.88 3.22
C GLY A 79 -24.51 9.42 2.98
N LEU A 80 -23.39 9.16 2.30
CA LEU A 80 -22.84 7.82 2.13
C LEU A 80 -22.33 7.26 3.48
N CYS A 81 -21.63 8.08 4.27
CA CYS A 81 -21.22 7.72 5.64
C CYS A 81 -22.43 7.38 6.53
N GLU A 82 -23.50 8.19 6.45
CA GLU A 82 -24.72 7.93 7.19
C GLU A 82 -25.38 6.61 6.79
N LYS A 83 -25.47 6.32 5.47
CA LYS A 83 -26.01 5.05 4.97
C LYS A 83 -25.22 3.85 5.51
N ALA A 84 -23.89 3.92 5.50
CA ALA A 84 -23.02 2.87 6.03
C ALA A 84 -23.22 2.69 7.55
N LEU A 85 -23.28 3.78 8.32
CA LEU A 85 -23.54 3.75 9.76
C LEU A 85 -24.93 3.16 10.08
N ARG A 86 -25.99 3.57 9.37
CA ARG A 86 -27.35 3.01 9.54
C ARG A 86 -27.43 1.52 9.19
N ARG A 87 -26.64 1.06 8.21
CA ARG A 87 -26.56 -0.38 7.87
C ARG A 87 -25.91 -1.15 9.01
N MET A 88 -24.80 -0.65 9.55
CA MET A 88 -24.13 -1.25 10.70
C MET A 88 -25.00 -1.22 11.97
N GLU A 89 -25.74 -0.13 12.20
CA GLU A 89 -26.66 0.01 13.34
C GLU A 89 -27.76 -1.05 13.30
N ARG A 90 -28.37 -1.25 12.12
CA ARG A 90 -29.37 -2.30 11.92
C ARG A 90 -28.80 -3.69 12.19
N LEU A 91 -27.59 -3.96 11.73
CA LEU A 91 -26.90 -5.23 11.98
C LEU A 91 -26.63 -5.44 13.47
N LEU A 92 -26.19 -4.40 14.17
CA LEU A 92 -25.93 -4.44 15.60
C LEU A 92 -27.21 -4.65 16.42
N LYS A 93 -28.32 -3.99 16.04
CA LYS A 93 -29.64 -4.21 16.66
C LYS A 93 -30.15 -5.63 16.44
N LYS A 94 -30.01 -6.19 15.22
CA LYS A 94 -30.31 -7.61 14.95
C LYS A 94 -29.51 -8.52 15.92
N TYR A 95 -28.23 -8.23 16.10
CA TYR A 95 -27.38 -9.00 17.00
C TYR A 95 -27.81 -8.89 18.48
N GLN A 96 -28.14 -7.69 18.95
CA GLN A 96 -28.62 -7.49 20.32
C GLN A 96 -29.95 -8.19 20.57
N GLY A 97 -30.85 -8.19 19.58
CA GLY A 97 -32.12 -8.94 19.64
C GLY A 97 -31.89 -10.44 19.88
N PHE A 98 -30.87 -11.03 19.24
CA PHE A 98 -30.52 -12.43 19.46
C PHE A 98 -29.99 -12.73 20.86
N LYS A 99 -29.48 -11.73 21.58
CA LYS A 99 -29.01 -11.91 22.97
C LYS A 99 -30.18 -11.94 23.96
N GLN A 100 -31.26 -11.22 23.66
CA GLN A 100 -32.40 -11.06 24.57
C GLN A 100 -33.45 -12.16 24.40
N GLN A 101 -33.60 -12.74 23.21
CA GLN A 101 -34.61 -13.77 22.93
C GLN A 101 -33.99 -15.18 22.92
N HIS A 102 -34.78 -16.20 23.25
CA HIS A 102 -34.41 -17.61 23.03
C HIS A 102 -34.43 -17.94 21.54
N VAL A 103 -33.33 -17.60 20.86
CA VAL A 103 -33.16 -17.82 19.42
C VAL A 103 -33.01 -19.31 19.12
N SER A 104 -33.73 -19.80 18.11
CA SER A 104 -33.61 -21.19 17.66
C SER A 104 -32.16 -21.52 17.25
N LEU A 105 -31.73 -22.77 17.45
CA LEU A 105 -30.40 -23.22 17.04
C LEU A 105 -30.16 -23.04 15.53
N TRP A 106 -31.22 -23.11 14.73
CA TRP A 106 -31.16 -22.94 13.28
C TRP A 106 -30.88 -21.48 12.89
N ASP A 107 -31.48 -20.52 13.58
CA ASP A 107 -31.20 -19.09 13.36
C ASP A 107 -29.78 -18.73 13.81
N ARG A 108 -29.29 -19.33 14.89
CA ARG A 108 -27.87 -19.19 15.30
C ARG A 108 -26.92 -19.73 14.24
N PHE A 109 -27.23 -20.88 13.65
CA PHE A 109 -26.43 -21.47 12.58
C PHE A 109 -26.44 -20.60 11.31
N ARG A 110 -27.63 -20.19 10.84
CA ARG A 110 -27.76 -19.30 9.68
C ARG A 110 -27.05 -17.96 9.89
N TRP A 111 -27.13 -17.41 11.10
CA TRP A 111 -26.39 -16.21 11.46
C TRP A 111 -24.86 -16.42 11.41
N SER A 112 -24.38 -17.61 11.76
CA SER A 112 -22.94 -17.91 11.71
C SER A 112 -22.36 -17.89 10.30
N THR A 113 -23.16 -18.16 9.27
CA THR A 113 -22.72 -18.16 7.86
C THR A 113 -23.08 -16.85 7.17
N ASP A 114 -24.36 -16.46 7.22
CA ASP A 114 -24.87 -15.29 6.51
C ASP A 114 -24.54 -14.00 7.27
N GLY A 115 -24.62 -14.02 8.60
CA GLY A 115 -24.30 -12.87 9.45
C GLY A 115 -22.84 -12.46 9.33
N LYS A 116 -21.89 -13.41 9.21
CA LYS A 116 -20.47 -13.08 8.96
C LYS A 116 -20.25 -12.38 7.63
N LYS A 117 -20.97 -12.81 6.60
CA LYS A 117 -20.94 -12.16 5.28
C LYS A 117 -21.53 -10.75 5.36
N GLU A 118 -22.68 -10.58 6.01
CA GLU A 118 -23.30 -9.27 6.23
C GLU A 118 -22.38 -8.32 7.01
N ILE A 119 -21.69 -8.80 8.06
CA ILE A 119 -20.71 -8.01 8.83
C ILE A 119 -19.55 -7.58 7.93
N ALA A 120 -19.02 -8.50 7.12
CA ALA A 120 -17.91 -8.19 6.20
C ALA A 120 -18.31 -7.15 5.14
N GLU A 121 -19.53 -7.23 4.61
CA GLU A 121 -20.07 -6.23 3.68
C GLU A 121 -20.28 -4.87 4.35
N CYS A 122 -20.89 -4.81 5.53
CA CYS A 122 -21.07 -3.56 6.26
C CYS A 122 -19.73 -2.93 6.65
N LYS A 123 -18.72 -3.75 6.95
CA LYS A 123 -17.35 -3.30 7.19
C LYS A 123 -16.74 -2.69 5.92
N ALA A 124 -16.88 -3.37 4.78
CA ALA A 124 -16.40 -2.85 3.51
C ALA A 124 -17.06 -1.50 3.18
N ASP A 125 -18.37 -1.36 3.40
CA ASP A 125 -19.10 -0.11 3.20
C ASP A 125 -18.55 1.02 4.08
N LEU A 126 -18.28 0.76 5.36
CA LEU A 126 -17.68 1.76 6.28
C LEU A 126 -16.28 2.18 5.82
N VAL A 127 -15.44 1.22 5.41
CA VAL A 127 -14.09 1.51 4.91
C VAL A 127 -14.15 2.34 3.64
N VAL A 128 -15.03 1.99 2.70
CA VAL A 128 -15.23 2.74 1.47
C VAL A 128 -15.72 4.16 1.78
N ALA A 129 -16.72 4.30 2.65
CA ALA A 129 -17.26 5.59 3.04
C ALA A 129 -16.21 6.50 3.65
N THR A 130 -15.44 5.96 4.60
CA THR A 130 -14.35 6.68 5.27
C THR A 130 -13.27 7.09 4.26
N SER A 131 -12.85 6.17 3.39
CA SER A 131 -11.80 6.44 2.40
C SER A 131 -12.23 7.48 1.37
N VAL A 132 -13.48 7.42 0.90
CA VAL A 132 -14.02 8.40 -0.05
C VAL A 132 -14.10 9.79 0.59
N LEU A 133 -14.56 9.87 1.84
CA LEU A 133 -14.59 11.13 2.59
C LEU A 133 -13.16 11.67 2.80
N ASP A 134 -12.22 10.83 3.23
CA ASP A 134 -10.82 11.24 3.47
C ASP A 134 -10.11 11.72 2.19
N VAL A 135 -10.33 11.04 1.06
CA VAL A 135 -9.81 11.47 -0.25
C VAL A 135 -10.41 12.81 -0.66
N PHE A 136 -11.71 13.01 -0.44
CA PHE A 136 -12.37 14.29 -0.70
C PHE A 136 -11.75 15.40 0.15
N LEU A 137 -11.57 15.18 1.45
CA LEU A 137 -10.96 16.17 2.37
C LEU A 137 -9.51 16.48 2.00
N SER A 138 -8.76 15.47 1.58
CA SER A 138 -7.38 15.61 1.13
C SER A 138 -7.28 16.40 -0.18
N LYS A 139 -8.19 16.16 -1.13
CA LYS A 139 -8.25 16.85 -2.43
C LYS A 139 -8.55 18.34 -2.26
N GLU A 140 -9.50 18.67 -1.39
CA GLU A 140 -9.91 20.05 -1.16
C GLU A 140 -8.95 20.82 -0.24
N GLY A 141 -7.91 20.16 0.29
CA GLY A 141 -6.88 20.78 1.14
C GLY A 141 -7.38 21.25 2.51
N ILE A 142 -8.61 20.89 2.85
CA ILE A 142 -9.40 21.40 3.97
C ILE A 142 -8.69 21.16 5.32
N SER A 143 -8.07 19.98 5.47
CA SER A 143 -7.45 19.59 6.74
C SER A 143 -6.05 20.15 6.95
N VAL A 144 -5.34 20.55 5.89
CA VAL A 144 -3.90 20.85 5.96
C VAL A 144 -3.61 22.34 5.81
N LEU A 145 -4.29 23.05 4.90
CA LEU A 145 -3.92 24.44 4.61
C LEU A 145 -4.25 25.37 5.77
N TRP A 146 -5.49 25.36 6.27
CA TRP A 146 -5.89 26.22 7.38
C TRP A 146 -5.11 25.89 8.67
N ARG A 147 -4.85 24.61 8.94
CA ARG A 147 -4.03 24.23 10.11
C ARG A 147 -2.61 24.75 9.96
N LEU A 148 -2.03 24.67 8.76
CA LEU A 148 -0.72 25.26 8.49
C LEU A 148 -0.76 26.79 8.61
N GLU A 149 -1.74 27.46 8.02
CA GLU A 149 -1.95 28.91 8.13
C GLU A 149 -2.10 29.34 9.59
N GLY A 150 -2.93 28.66 10.38
CA GLY A 150 -3.11 28.93 11.80
C GLY A 150 -1.84 28.67 12.63
N THR A 151 -1.06 27.62 12.31
CA THR A 151 0.24 27.42 12.98
C THR A 151 1.26 28.48 12.57
N VAL A 152 1.24 28.95 11.32
CA VAL A 152 2.09 30.04 10.85
C VAL A 152 1.68 31.34 11.53
N GLU A 153 0.39 31.61 11.66
CA GLU A 153 -0.14 32.82 12.31
C GLU A 153 0.16 32.82 13.83
N ALA A 154 0.05 31.67 14.49
CA ALA A 154 0.47 31.52 15.89
C ALA A 154 1.99 31.76 16.05
N LEU A 155 2.79 31.22 15.12
CA LEU A 155 4.23 31.45 15.12
C LEU A 155 4.59 32.91 14.85
N THR A 156 3.91 33.58 13.92
CA THR A 156 4.15 35.02 13.67
C THR A 156 3.77 35.86 14.89
N ARG A 157 2.67 35.56 15.58
CA ARG A 157 2.30 36.25 16.83
C ARG A 157 3.34 36.04 17.94
N GLN A 158 3.91 34.84 18.06
CA GLN A 158 5.01 34.58 18.99
C GLN A 158 6.29 35.33 18.61
N ILE A 159 6.61 35.40 17.32
CA ILE A 159 7.76 36.17 16.82
C ILE A 159 7.56 37.66 17.08
N ASP A 160 6.36 38.19 16.85
CA ASP A 160 6.03 39.60 17.13
C ASP A 160 6.10 39.91 18.64
N GLY A 161 5.65 38.98 19.48
CA GLY A 161 5.80 39.07 20.94
C GLY A 161 7.26 39.14 21.39
N LEU A 162 8.10 38.25 20.84
CA LEU A 162 9.55 38.28 21.10
C LEU A 162 10.22 39.54 20.56
N ALA A 163 9.80 40.04 19.39
CA ALA A 163 10.32 41.28 18.83
C ALA A 163 9.97 42.50 19.70
N ARG A 164 8.77 42.53 20.30
CA ARG A 164 8.38 43.56 21.27
C ARG A 164 9.19 43.49 22.56
N GLN A 165 9.41 42.28 23.09
CA GLN A 165 10.26 42.08 24.27
C GLN A 165 11.72 42.50 24.03
N LEU A 166 12.28 42.15 22.87
CA LEU A 166 13.63 42.59 22.48
C LEU A 166 13.70 44.10 22.26
N GLY A 167 12.67 44.71 21.68
CA GLY A 167 12.57 46.17 21.54
C GLY A 167 12.50 46.89 22.89
N ALA A 168 11.76 46.35 23.85
CA ALA A 168 11.69 46.89 25.20
C ALA A 168 13.03 46.77 25.95
N LEU A 169 13.75 45.65 25.80
CA LEU A 169 15.10 45.49 26.36
C LEU A 169 16.13 46.42 25.71
N ALA A 170 16.03 46.65 24.41
CA ALA A 170 16.90 47.61 23.71
C ALA A 170 16.64 49.06 24.16
N ALA A 171 15.41 49.40 24.55
CA ALA A 171 15.06 50.71 25.09
C ALA A 171 15.58 50.95 26.53
N LEU A 172 15.92 49.88 27.26
CA LEU A 172 16.55 49.96 28.59
C LEU A 172 18.07 50.10 28.53
N VAL A 173 18.68 50.03 27.35
CA VAL A 173 20.09 50.36 27.18
C VAL A 173 20.19 51.89 27.10
N PRO A 174 20.79 52.57 28.08
CA PRO A 174 20.92 54.01 28.04
C PRO A 174 21.72 54.42 26.80
N PRO A 175 21.33 55.50 26.10
CA PRO A 175 22.11 56.00 24.98
C PRO A 175 23.54 56.28 25.47
N PRO A 176 24.59 56.00 24.67
CA PRO A 176 25.96 56.25 25.07
C PRO A 176 26.11 57.75 25.34
N VAL A 177 26.24 58.07 26.62
CA VAL A 177 26.64 59.39 27.10
C VAL A 177 28.14 59.48 26.83
N ASN A 178 28.52 60.02 25.67
CA ASN A 178 29.76 60.76 25.48
C ASN A 178 29.67 61.49 24.15
N GLY A 179 29.75 62.82 24.23
CA GLY A 179 29.73 63.70 23.07
C GLY A 179 30.94 63.44 22.18
N GLU A 180 30.68 63.21 20.90
CA GLU A 180 31.27 63.96 19.79
C GLU A 180 30.67 63.46 18.47
N ARG A 181 30.19 64.43 17.68
CA ARG A 181 29.75 64.36 16.27
C ARG A 181 28.50 63.52 15.97
N ALA A 182 27.44 64.27 15.63
CA ALA A 182 26.12 63.82 15.20
C ALA A 182 26.15 62.78 14.06
N ALA A 183 26.13 61.50 14.42
CA ALA A 183 25.71 60.44 13.52
C ALA A 183 24.18 60.37 13.52
N ARG A 184 23.56 60.78 12.41
CA ARG A 184 22.10 60.73 12.20
C ARG A 184 21.52 59.37 12.65
N PRO A 185 20.39 59.36 13.38
CA PRO A 185 19.78 58.13 13.86
C PRO A 185 19.35 57.27 12.68
N ARG A 186 20.04 56.15 12.45
CA ARG A 186 19.63 55.09 11.50
C ARG A 186 18.47 54.28 12.11
N SER A 187 17.36 54.94 12.44
CA SER A 187 16.16 54.35 13.04
C SER A 187 15.34 53.46 12.07
N GLY A 188 15.81 53.22 10.85
CA GLY A 188 15.11 52.45 9.82
C GLY A 188 15.80 51.15 9.36
N SER A 189 16.93 50.76 9.97
CA SER A 189 17.67 49.59 9.47
C SER A 189 16.94 48.29 9.85
N ASN A 190 16.27 47.69 8.86
CA ASN A 190 15.69 46.35 8.94
C ASN A 190 16.73 45.24 9.17
N VAL A 191 18.02 45.58 9.23
CA VAL A 191 19.15 44.63 9.31
C VAL A 191 19.11 43.83 10.61
N THR A 192 18.77 44.44 11.74
CA THR A 192 18.61 43.71 13.01
C THR A 192 17.40 42.80 12.98
N ARG A 193 16.27 43.25 12.39
CA ARG A 193 15.08 42.41 12.21
C ARG A 193 15.37 41.23 11.27
N THR A 194 16.06 41.43 10.15
CA THR A 194 16.42 40.35 9.22
C THR A 194 17.45 39.40 9.80
N LEU A 195 18.40 39.89 10.60
CA LEU A 195 19.33 39.03 11.34
C LEU A 195 18.60 38.14 12.35
N VAL A 196 17.70 38.70 13.16
CA VAL A 196 16.89 37.91 14.11
C VAL A 196 16.01 36.90 13.37
N LEU A 197 15.33 37.30 12.30
CA LEU A 197 14.48 36.41 11.49
C LEU A 197 15.29 35.30 10.81
N SER A 198 16.49 35.61 10.30
CA SER A 198 17.38 34.63 9.70
C SER A 198 17.91 33.61 10.72
N LEU A 199 18.14 34.04 11.96
CA LEU A 199 18.61 33.19 13.06
C LEU A 199 17.48 32.29 13.58
N VAL A 200 16.25 32.80 13.65
CA VAL A 200 15.05 32.01 13.94
C VAL A 200 14.81 30.97 12.84
N LEU A 201 14.84 31.36 11.56
CA LEU A 201 14.71 30.45 10.42
C LEU A 201 15.82 29.38 10.40
N ALA A 202 17.06 29.75 10.75
CA ALA A 202 18.17 28.81 10.86
C ALA A 202 17.96 27.79 12.00
N ARG A 203 17.51 28.23 13.18
CA ARG A 203 17.17 27.33 14.30
C ARG A 203 16.00 26.40 13.95
N LEU A 204 14.98 26.90 13.27
CA LEU A 204 13.81 26.12 12.86
C LEU A 204 14.18 25.08 11.78
N ARG A 205 15.03 25.44 10.81
CA ARG A 205 15.64 24.48 9.87
C ARG A 205 16.47 23.40 10.59
N LYS A 206 17.26 23.77 11.60
CA LYS A 206 18.05 22.83 12.40
C LYS A 206 17.15 21.87 13.20
N ALA A 207 16.08 22.37 13.81
CA ALA A 207 15.09 21.57 14.54
C ALA A 207 14.36 20.59 13.61
N LEU A 208 13.90 21.05 12.43
CA LEU A 208 13.25 20.19 11.43
C LEU A 208 14.20 19.10 10.90
N ARG A 209 15.47 19.43 10.67
CA ARG A 209 16.50 18.43 10.29
C ARG A 209 16.71 17.41 11.41
N GLY A 210 16.77 17.86 12.67
CA GLY A 210 16.87 17.00 13.84
C GLY A 210 15.65 16.08 13.99
N TYR A 211 14.45 16.60 13.82
CA TYR A 211 13.21 15.84 13.85
C TYR A 211 13.13 14.80 12.72
N ARG A 212 13.46 15.18 11.48
CA ARG A 212 13.54 14.24 10.35
C ARG A 212 14.58 13.15 10.60
N ARG A 213 15.76 13.49 11.15
CA ARG A 213 16.80 12.51 11.52
C ARG A 213 16.36 11.59 12.66
N LYS A 214 15.66 12.08 13.68
CA LYS A 214 15.11 11.26 14.77
C LYS A 214 13.99 10.34 14.27
N LYS A 215 13.11 10.83 13.38
CA LYS A 215 12.05 10.03 12.75
C LYS A 215 12.61 8.94 11.81
N LEU A 216 13.73 9.21 11.14
CA LEU A 216 14.46 8.22 10.32
C LEU A 216 15.39 7.30 11.15
N GLY A 217 15.76 7.71 12.36
CA GLY A 217 16.81 7.09 13.18
C GLY A 217 16.33 6.35 14.43
N GLY A 218 15.02 6.19 14.63
CA GLY A 218 14.44 5.47 15.78
C GLY A 218 14.67 3.95 15.80
N ARG A 219 15.36 3.37 14.82
CA ARG A 219 15.85 1.98 14.91
C ARG A 219 17.31 1.99 15.34
N LYS A 220 17.54 1.50 16.57
CA LYS A 220 18.87 1.25 17.16
C LYS A 220 19.81 0.64 16.11
N LYS A 221 20.97 1.28 15.93
CA LYS A 221 22.06 0.81 15.08
C LYS A 221 22.74 -0.38 15.76
N THR A 222 22.66 -1.55 15.15
CA THR A 222 23.69 -2.59 15.24
C THR A 222 24.83 -2.27 14.25
N PRO A 223 26.09 -2.64 14.53
CA PRO A 223 27.24 -2.36 13.66
C PRO A 223 27.25 -3.25 12.39
N PRO A 224 28.08 -2.93 11.37
CA PRO A 224 27.76 -3.21 9.97
C PRO A 224 28.31 -4.55 9.47
N LEU A 225 27.42 -5.42 8.96
CA LEU A 225 27.76 -6.44 7.97
C LEU A 225 26.78 -6.34 6.79
N GLY A 226 27.30 -6.04 5.59
CA GLY A 226 26.63 -6.24 4.30
C GLY A 226 25.33 -5.46 4.06
N GLY A 227 25.43 -4.22 3.57
CA GLY A 227 24.28 -3.32 3.39
C GLY A 227 23.21 -3.77 2.37
N PRO A 228 21.93 -3.38 2.56
CA PRO A 228 20.86 -3.57 1.59
C PRO A 228 20.90 -2.51 0.47
N LYS A 229 20.66 -3.00 -0.75
CA LYS A 229 20.57 -2.26 -2.02
C LYS A 229 19.51 -1.14 -1.96
N ARG A 230 19.76 -0.04 -2.69
CA ARG A 230 18.78 1.02 -3.02
C ARG A 230 17.42 0.39 -3.41
N PRO A 231 16.28 0.97 -2.99
CA PRO A 231 14.98 0.54 -3.49
C PRO A 231 14.96 0.71 -5.01
N HIS A 232 14.74 -0.40 -5.73
CA HIS A 232 14.51 -0.38 -7.16
C HIS A 232 13.22 0.40 -7.47
N PRO A 233 13.16 1.18 -8.56
CA PRO A 233 11.92 1.77 -9.02
C PRO A 233 10.88 0.66 -9.20
N ALA A 234 9.66 0.90 -8.72
CA ALA A 234 8.56 -0.04 -8.83
C ALA A 234 8.33 -0.42 -10.30
N THR A 235 8.87 -1.56 -10.72
CA THR A 235 8.48 -2.19 -11.97
C THR A 235 7.02 -2.60 -11.82
N ARG A 236 6.17 -2.10 -12.71
CA ARG A 236 4.74 -2.47 -12.85
C ARG A 236 4.59 -3.97 -12.61
N VAL A 237 4.10 -4.33 -11.44
CA VAL A 237 3.67 -5.70 -11.14
C VAL A 237 2.41 -5.90 -11.96
N ASN A 238 2.37 -6.94 -12.79
CA ASN A 238 1.15 -7.31 -13.49
C ASN A 238 0.07 -7.51 -12.42
N SER A 239 -0.92 -6.62 -12.40
CA SER A 239 -2.12 -6.73 -11.57
C SER A 239 -2.66 -8.14 -11.78
N GLY A 240 -2.75 -8.94 -10.72
CA GLY A 240 -3.08 -10.37 -10.77
C GLY A 240 -4.47 -10.73 -11.31
N PHE A 241 -5.07 -9.90 -12.15
CA PHE A 241 -6.19 -10.24 -13.02
C PHE A 241 -5.71 -11.28 -14.03
N LYS A 242 -6.34 -12.47 -13.99
CA LYS A 242 -6.20 -13.45 -15.05
C LYS A 242 -6.62 -12.77 -16.36
N LEU A 243 -5.83 -12.96 -17.42
CA LEU A 243 -6.23 -12.59 -18.78
C LEU A 243 -7.55 -13.28 -19.10
N ASP A 244 -8.61 -12.49 -19.19
CA ASP A 244 -9.90 -12.95 -19.65
C ASP A 244 -9.78 -13.24 -21.15
N LYS A 245 -9.83 -14.53 -21.52
CA LYS A 245 -9.60 -14.98 -22.90
C LYS A 245 -10.50 -14.25 -23.88
N LYS A 246 -11.75 -13.99 -23.48
CA LYS A 246 -12.74 -13.27 -24.28
C LYS A 246 -12.31 -11.83 -24.56
N ARG A 247 -11.72 -11.13 -23.59
CA ARG A 247 -11.22 -9.76 -23.76
C ARG A 247 -9.96 -9.70 -24.62
N SER A 248 -9.08 -10.70 -24.53
CA SER A 248 -7.91 -10.77 -25.42
C SER A 248 -8.30 -11.10 -26.86
N GLU A 249 -9.37 -11.86 -27.06
CA GLU A 249 -9.88 -12.24 -28.37
C GLU A 249 -10.60 -11.06 -29.05
N THR A 250 -11.39 -10.28 -28.30
CA THR A 250 -11.97 -9.03 -28.81
C THR A 250 -10.92 -7.94 -29.08
N LEU A 251 -9.88 -7.83 -28.25
CA LEU A 251 -8.76 -6.92 -28.56
C LEU A 251 -7.98 -7.38 -29.80
N ARG A 252 -7.85 -8.69 -30.03
CA ARG A 252 -7.25 -9.23 -31.25
C ARG A 252 -8.11 -8.94 -32.48
N SER A 253 -9.44 -9.11 -32.39
CA SER A 253 -10.34 -8.82 -33.51
C SER A 253 -10.39 -7.33 -33.85
N TYR A 254 -10.33 -6.45 -32.85
CA TYR A 254 -10.18 -5.01 -33.09
C TYR A 254 -8.84 -4.67 -33.75
N ALA A 255 -7.74 -5.25 -33.27
CA ALA A 255 -6.42 -5.02 -33.84
C ALA A 255 -6.28 -5.56 -35.28
N SER A 256 -6.89 -6.72 -35.57
CA SER A 256 -6.91 -7.27 -36.93
C SER A 256 -7.76 -6.41 -37.85
N ASN A 257 -8.93 -5.93 -37.40
CA ASN A 257 -9.80 -5.08 -38.22
C ASN A 257 -9.19 -3.71 -38.51
N ILE A 258 -8.36 -3.17 -37.62
CA ILE A 258 -7.57 -1.95 -37.90
C ILE A 258 -6.47 -2.22 -38.93
N ALA A 259 -5.91 -3.43 -38.97
CA ALA A 259 -4.90 -3.82 -39.94
C ALA A 259 -5.48 -4.15 -41.33
N THR A 260 -6.70 -4.70 -41.41
CA THR A 260 -7.39 -5.00 -42.68
C THR A 260 -8.21 -3.84 -43.23
N ALA A 261 -8.53 -2.80 -42.45
CA ALA A 261 -9.19 -1.58 -42.95
C ALA A 261 -8.27 -0.64 -43.76
N ALA A 262 -7.01 -1.03 -44.00
CA ALA A 262 -6.12 -0.33 -44.91
C ALA A 262 -6.35 -0.77 -46.36
N SER A 263 -7.48 -0.35 -46.95
CA SER A 263 -7.54 -0.19 -48.40
C SER A 263 -6.59 0.95 -48.82
N PRO A 264 -5.98 0.90 -50.02
CA PRO A 264 -4.97 1.87 -50.42
C PRO A 264 -5.60 3.25 -50.64
N PRO A 265 -5.12 4.33 -49.99
CA PRO A 265 -5.56 5.68 -50.31
C PRO A 265 -4.79 6.23 -51.54
N PRO A 266 -5.37 7.20 -52.27
CA PRO A 266 -4.78 7.81 -53.47
C PRO A 266 -3.49 8.59 -53.15
N PRO A 267 -2.67 8.94 -54.18
CA PRO A 267 -1.32 9.45 -54.00
C PRO A 267 -1.37 10.92 -53.60
N TYR A 268 -1.56 11.18 -52.30
CA TYR A 268 -1.30 12.49 -51.72
C TYR A 268 -0.31 12.31 -50.59
N LYS A 269 0.82 13.05 -50.63
CA LYS A 269 1.85 13.05 -49.59
C LYS A 269 1.50 14.10 -48.53
N PRO A 270 0.85 13.77 -47.39
CA PRO A 270 0.82 14.69 -46.26
C PRO A 270 2.19 14.66 -45.57
N ARG A 271 2.89 15.80 -45.58
CA ARG A 271 4.01 16.07 -44.67
C ARG A 271 3.50 15.91 -43.23
N ARG A 272 3.97 14.89 -42.52
CA ARG A 272 3.78 14.82 -41.06
C ARG A 272 4.59 15.93 -40.39
N THR A 273 3.95 16.69 -39.53
CA THR A 273 4.61 17.57 -38.56
C THR A 273 5.49 16.73 -37.64
N ARG A 274 6.80 16.99 -37.69
CA ARG A 274 7.77 16.44 -36.73
C ARG A 274 7.38 16.93 -35.34
N THR A 275 7.25 16.02 -34.38
CA THR A 275 7.37 16.37 -32.97
C THR A 275 8.75 16.98 -32.75
N PRO A 276 8.88 18.11 -32.03
CA PRO A 276 10.18 18.71 -31.78
C PRO A 276 11.04 17.72 -30.99
N SER A 277 12.20 17.41 -31.56
CA SER A 277 13.31 16.75 -30.87
C SER A 277 13.72 17.63 -29.68
N PRO A 278 14.09 17.05 -28.53
CA PRO A 278 14.65 17.81 -27.42
C PRO A 278 16.06 18.27 -27.83
N ASP A 279 16.12 19.40 -28.52
CA ASP A 279 17.37 20.13 -28.71
C ASP A 279 17.81 20.64 -27.34
N PHE A 280 18.83 19.96 -26.84
CA PHE A 280 19.71 20.48 -25.80
C PHE A 280 20.24 21.84 -26.27
N TYR A 281 20.13 22.83 -25.40
CA TYR A 281 20.76 24.14 -25.54
C TYR A 281 22.25 23.97 -25.89
N TYR A 282 22.60 24.17 -27.16
CA TYR A 282 23.98 24.43 -27.58
C TYR A 282 24.28 25.89 -27.27
N LEU A 283 25.10 26.11 -26.24
CA LEU A 283 25.88 27.33 -26.10
C LEU A 283 26.96 27.32 -27.20
N PRO A 284 27.20 28.43 -27.90
CA PRO A 284 28.29 28.52 -28.86
C PRO A 284 29.58 28.73 -28.08
N ASN A 285 30.45 27.73 -28.03
CA ASN A 285 31.86 28.04 -27.82
C ASN A 285 32.80 27.01 -28.43
N ASN A 286 33.77 27.57 -29.16
CA ASN A 286 34.88 26.91 -29.84
C ASN A 286 35.55 25.82 -28.99
N SER A 287 35.49 24.56 -29.43
CA SER A 287 36.59 23.62 -29.23
C SER A 287 36.47 22.45 -30.22
N SER A 288 37.57 22.20 -30.92
CA SER A 288 37.76 21.21 -31.99
C SER A 288 37.83 19.77 -31.45
N SER A 289 36.71 19.22 -30.97
CA SER A 289 36.63 17.80 -30.63
C SER A 289 35.36 17.15 -31.18
N PRO A 290 35.43 15.93 -31.75
CA PRO A 290 34.28 15.28 -32.37
C PRO A 290 33.21 14.93 -31.32
N PRO A 291 31.92 15.05 -31.66
CA PRO A 291 30.82 14.84 -30.72
C PRO A 291 30.78 13.38 -30.22
N PRO A 292 30.50 13.14 -28.92
CA PRO A 292 30.45 11.80 -28.38
C PRO A 292 29.28 11.01 -28.98
N LYS A 293 29.59 9.83 -29.54
CA LYS A 293 28.59 8.90 -30.08
C LYS A 293 27.54 8.55 -29.00
N PRO A 294 26.26 8.41 -29.35
CA PRO A 294 25.20 8.09 -28.38
C PRO A 294 25.50 6.75 -27.70
N ILE A 295 25.66 6.80 -26.38
CA ILE A 295 25.83 5.63 -25.53
C ILE A 295 24.56 4.78 -25.65
N ARG A 296 24.62 3.72 -26.47
CA ARG A 296 23.63 2.65 -26.48
C ARG A 296 23.51 2.12 -25.04
N ARG A 297 22.38 2.40 -24.40
CA ARG A 297 22.00 1.81 -23.11
C ARG A 297 21.83 0.31 -23.29
N SER A 298 22.93 -0.43 -23.19
CA SER A 298 22.91 -1.88 -23.02
C SER A 298 22.15 -2.18 -21.73
N SER A 299 21.19 -3.09 -21.83
CA SER A 299 20.32 -3.50 -20.74
C SER A 299 21.15 -3.97 -19.54
N SER A 300 20.79 -3.51 -18.36
CA SER A 300 21.49 -3.78 -17.09
C SER A 300 21.58 -5.27 -16.73
N MET A 301 20.80 -6.15 -17.38
CA MET A 301 20.93 -7.60 -17.22
C MET A 301 22.23 -8.15 -17.83
N GLN A 302 22.68 -7.63 -18.98
CA GLN A 302 23.83 -8.21 -19.67
C GLN A 302 25.15 -7.89 -18.96
N ARG A 303 25.21 -6.74 -18.25
CA ARG A 303 26.31 -6.42 -17.33
C ARG A 303 26.30 -7.24 -16.03
N LEU A 304 25.14 -7.67 -15.55
CA LEU A 304 25.05 -8.54 -14.38
C LEU A 304 25.45 -9.99 -14.69
N LEU A 305 25.20 -10.46 -15.91
CA LEU A 305 25.65 -11.78 -16.37
C LEU A 305 27.13 -11.79 -16.79
N GLY A 306 27.68 -10.68 -17.30
CA GLY A 306 29.08 -10.59 -17.74
C GLY A 306 30.12 -10.33 -16.64
N ARG A 307 29.72 -9.90 -15.43
CA ARG A 307 30.67 -9.56 -14.34
C ARG A 307 30.90 -10.67 -13.31
N GLY A 308 30.20 -11.80 -13.42
CA GLY A 308 30.42 -12.97 -12.54
C GLY A 308 31.30 -14.07 -13.16
N GLY A 309 31.91 -13.82 -14.33
CA GLY A 309 32.57 -14.84 -15.14
C GLY A 309 34.08 -14.71 -15.24
N LYS A 310 34.79 -14.45 -14.13
CA LYS A 310 36.24 -14.62 -14.03
C LYS A 310 36.58 -15.01 -12.61
N GLU A 311 36.55 -16.32 -12.36
CA GLU A 311 36.95 -17.09 -11.15
C GLU A 311 35.93 -18.20 -10.89
N HIS A 312 35.76 -19.08 -11.87
CA HIS A 312 35.32 -20.44 -11.58
C HIS A 312 36.55 -21.33 -11.82
N PRO A 313 37.06 -22.02 -10.79
CA PRO A 313 38.13 -22.98 -10.98
C PRO A 313 37.65 -24.03 -11.99
N ALA A 314 38.44 -24.19 -13.05
CA ALA A 314 38.30 -25.25 -14.04
C ALA A 314 38.51 -26.60 -13.32
N GLY A 315 37.42 -27.17 -12.79
CA GLY A 315 37.47 -28.40 -12.02
C GLY A 315 36.14 -28.86 -11.41
N ILE A 316 35.00 -28.27 -11.82
CA ILE A 316 33.70 -28.80 -11.42
C ILE A 316 33.38 -29.95 -12.38
N GLY A 317 33.83 -31.16 -12.02
CA GLY A 317 33.36 -32.40 -12.63
C GLY A 317 31.83 -32.37 -12.73
N LEU A 318 31.28 -32.90 -13.82
CA LEU A 318 29.84 -32.92 -14.11
C LEU A 318 29.06 -33.38 -12.88
N LEU A 319 28.62 -32.45 -12.04
CA LEU A 319 27.73 -32.76 -10.94
C LEU A 319 26.49 -33.37 -11.59
N PRO A 320 26.04 -34.55 -11.13
CA PRO A 320 24.89 -35.22 -11.71
C PRO A 320 23.74 -34.21 -11.79
N ALA A 321 23.17 -34.08 -12.99
CA ALA A 321 22.17 -33.05 -13.27
C ALA A 321 20.92 -33.28 -12.41
N GLU A 322 20.91 -32.71 -11.21
CA GLU A 322 19.81 -32.75 -10.28
C GLU A 322 18.59 -32.12 -10.93
N HIS A 323 17.54 -32.91 -11.11
CA HIS A 323 16.31 -32.41 -11.72
C HIS A 323 15.24 -32.23 -10.64
N TYR A 324 14.91 -30.97 -10.35
CA TYR A 324 13.87 -30.64 -9.39
C TYR A 324 12.49 -30.62 -10.05
N GLU A 325 11.50 -31.16 -9.36
CA GLU A 325 10.09 -31.01 -9.68
C GLU A 325 9.31 -30.48 -8.48
N CYS A 326 8.28 -29.70 -8.75
CA CYS A 326 7.39 -29.12 -7.75
C CYS A 326 5.95 -29.57 -8.00
N TRP A 327 5.29 -29.98 -6.93
CA TRP A 327 3.94 -30.52 -6.94
C TRP A 327 3.08 -29.76 -5.93
N LYS A 328 1.84 -29.44 -6.33
CA LYS A 328 0.79 -28.97 -5.44
C LYS A 328 -0.02 -30.19 -5.02
N VAL A 329 -0.12 -30.43 -3.72
CA VAL A 329 -0.86 -31.55 -3.16
C VAL A 329 -2.05 -31.01 -2.39
N GLY A 330 -3.26 -31.36 -2.83
CA GLY A 330 -4.51 -31.02 -2.15
C GLY A 330 -5.06 -32.22 -1.40
N VAL A 331 -5.36 -32.08 -0.11
CA VAL A 331 -6.10 -33.09 0.67
C VAL A 331 -7.32 -32.44 1.28
N GLY A 332 -8.50 -32.98 0.98
CA GLY A 332 -9.75 -32.57 1.61
C GLY A 332 -9.95 -33.32 2.92
N SER A 333 -10.34 -32.61 3.96
CA SER A 333 -10.88 -33.19 5.19
C SER A 333 -12.36 -32.87 5.22
N LEU A 334 -13.21 -33.90 5.23
CA LEU A 334 -14.64 -33.75 5.47
C LEU A 334 -14.87 -33.41 6.95
N ALA A 335 -15.92 -32.63 7.25
CA ALA A 335 -16.30 -32.29 8.62
C ALA A 335 -16.65 -33.55 9.44
N PHE A 336 -17.27 -34.53 8.78
CA PHE A 336 -17.57 -35.84 9.33
C PHE A 336 -17.15 -36.88 8.28
N GLY A 337 -16.08 -37.63 8.55
CA GLY A 337 -15.61 -38.71 7.68
C GLY A 337 -14.10 -38.72 7.41
N PRO A 338 -13.64 -39.70 6.62
CA PRO A 338 -12.23 -39.87 6.29
C PRO A 338 -11.68 -38.73 5.41
N LYS A 339 -10.36 -38.56 5.42
CA LYS A 339 -9.68 -37.62 4.51
C LYS A 339 -9.83 -38.12 3.07
N THR A 340 -10.10 -37.21 2.14
CA THR A 340 -10.18 -37.53 0.73
C THR A 340 -8.80 -37.88 0.17
N ALA A 341 -8.76 -38.69 -0.88
CA ALA A 341 -7.51 -39.05 -1.55
C ALA A 341 -6.76 -37.79 -2.02
N PRO A 342 -5.42 -37.75 -1.85
CA PRO A 342 -4.63 -36.59 -2.25
C PRO A 342 -4.69 -36.38 -3.76
N GLN A 343 -4.91 -35.14 -4.19
CA GLN A 343 -4.80 -34.73 -5.59
C GLN A 343 -3.42 -34.11 -5.85
N PHE A 344 -2.70 -34.65 -6.83
CA PHE A 344 -1.36 -34.19 -7.21
C PHE A 344 -1.42 -33.37 -8.50
N LEU A 345 -1.07 -32.08 -8.41
CA LEU A 345 -1.03 -31.18 -9.56
C LEU A 345 0.41 -30.68 -9.81
N PRO A 346 1.00 -30.90 -10.99
CA PRO A 346 2.34 -30.43 -11.29
C PRO A 346 2.37 -28.89 -11.31
N HIS A 347 3.37 -28.30 -10.66
CA HIS A 347 3.57 -26.84 -10.61
C HIS A 347 4.90 -26.46 -11.27
N ARG A 348 4.84 -26.08 -12.55
CA ARG A 348 6.02 -25.76 -13.36
C ARG A 348 6.68 -24.46 -12.89
N ARG A 349 7.99 -24.52 -12.58
CA ARG A 349 8.89 -23.39 -12.31
C ARG A 349 10.29 -23.72 -12.84
N GLY A 350 11.14 -22.71 -13.02
CA GLY A 350 12.52 -22.93 -13.47
C GLY A 350 13.38 -23.66 -12.43
N GLN A 351 14.34 -24.49 -12.85
CA GLN A 351 15.18 -25.32 -11.97
C GLN A 351 15.89 -24.51 -10.87
N MET A 352 16.48 -23.36 -11.23
CA MET A 352 17.10 -22.46 -10.26
C MET A 352 16.12 -21.88 -9.22
N GLN A 353 14.86 -21.65 -9.62
CA GLN A 353 13.83 -21.21 -8.69
C GLN A 353 13.42 -22.33 -7.74
N LEU A 354 13.31 -23.56 -8.25
CA LEU A 354 12.98 -24.74 -7.43
C LEU A 354 14.06 -25.04 -6.40
N ARG A 355 15.34 -24.98 -6.80
CA ARG A 355 16.46 -25.15 -5.88
C ARG A 355 16.45 -24.10 -4.75
N LYS A 356 16.21 -22.84 -5.08
CA LYS A 356 16.06 -21.76 -4.08
C LYS A 356 14.84 -21.97 -3.18
N MET A 357 13.70 -22.35 -3.75
CA MET A 357 12.49 -22.65 -2.96
C MET A 357 12.70 -23.82 -2.00
N ALA A 358 13.40 -24.87 -2.45
CA ALA A 358 13.75 -26.01 -1.62
C ALA A 358 14.64 -25.59 -0.44
N ALA A 359 15.66 -24.76 -0.67
CA ALA A 359 16.50 -24.21 0.39
C ALA A 359 15.68 -23.41 1.42
N VAL A 360 14.83 -22.50 0.94
CA VAL A 360 13.96 -21.68 1.81
C VAL A 360 12.97 -22.55 2.61
N PHE A 361 12.40 -23.59 1.99
CA PHE A 361 11.46 -24.48 2.69
C PHE A 361 12.18 -25.37 3.71
N LYS A 362 13.40 -25.83 3.41
CA LYS A 362 14.23 -26.60 4.34
C LYS A 362 14.64 -25.75 5.54
N GLU A 363 15.05 -24.51 5.32
CA GLU A 363 15.35 -23.57 6.40
C GLU A 363 14.10 -23.25 7.24
N ALA A 364 12.97 -22.98 6.59
CA ALA A 364 11.70 -22.72 7.28
C ALA A 364 11.20 -23.94 8.07
N SER A 365 11.52 -25.17 7.66
CA SER A 365 11.08 -26.38 8.37
C SER A 365 11.66 -26.53 9.77
N LEU A 366 12.76 -25.84 10.07
CA LEU A 366 13.33 -25.83 11.42
C LEU A 366 12.46 -25.03 12.40
N TYR A 367 11.63 -24.11 11.91
CA TYR A 367 10.88 -23.16 12.73
C TYR A 367 9.36 -23.21 12.51
N ASP A 368 8.89 -23.74 11.38
CA ASP A 368 7.47 -23.72 11.01
C ASP A 368 6.83 -25.11 11.21
N GLY A 369 5.87 -25.19 12.14
CA GLY A 369 5.06 -26.40 12.35
C GLY A 369 4.19 -26.79 11.14
N LYS A 370 4.13 -25.97 10.08
CA LYS A 370 3.48 -26.29 8.80
C LYS A 370 4.40 -26.97 7.79
N ALA A 371 5.66 -27.20 8.12
CA ALA A 371 6.56 -27.98 7.28
C ALA A 371 6.15 -29.46 7.28
N LEU A 372 6.29 -30.10 6.12
CA LEU A 372 5.97 -31.52 5.96
C LEU A 372 7.26 -32.32 5.87
N ASN A 373 7.25 -33.48 6.53
CA ASN A 373 8.36 -34.44 6.51
C ASN A 373 8.11 -35.53 5.48
N GLU A 374 9.14 -36.31 5.17
CA GLU A 374 9.04 -37.48 4.27
C GLU A 374 8.04 -38.53 4.79
N ARG A 375 7.82 -38.58 6.11
CA ARG A 375 6.85 -39.47 6.76
C ARG A 375 5.39 -39.06 6.53
N ASP A 376 5.12 -37.84 6.05
CA ASP A 376 3.75 -37.40 5.76
C ASP A 376 3.15 -38.26 4.63
N ALA A 377 1.93 -38.77 4.84
CA ALA A 377 1.26 -39.66 3.89
C ALA A 377 1.16 -39.04 2.48
N ARG A 378 1.01 -37.72 2.38
CA ARG A 378 0.95 -36.98 1.10
C ARG A 378 2.26 -37.08 0.33
N VAL A 379 3.37 -36.90 1.04
CA VAL A 379 4.72 -36.93 0.46
C VAL A 379 5.08 -38.36 0.10
N LYS A 380 4.82 -39.32 1.00
CA LYS A 380 5.09 -40.74 0.79
C LYS A 380 4.34 -41.30 -0.42
N LEU A 381 3.05 -40.97 -0.58
CA LEU A 381 2.25 -41.41 -1.74
C LEU A 381 2.81 -40.84 -3.05
N LEU A 382 3.11 -39.54 -3.09
CA LEU A 382 3.69 -38.90 -4.27
C LEU A 382 5.07 -39.48 -4.63
N LEU A 383 5.92 -39.68 -3.63
CA LEU A 383 7.27 -40.23 -3.81
C LEU A 383 7.22 -41.67 -4.33
N ASN A 384 6.34 -42.50 -3.76
CA ASN A 384 6.11 -43.87 -4.21
C ASN A 384 5.59 -43.92 -5.64
N GLU A 385 4.63 -43.06 -5.98
CA GLU A 385 4.10 -42.97 -7.34
C GLU A 385 5.20 -42.58 -8.34
N LYS A 386 6.02 -41.59 -8.01
CA LYS A 386 7.14 -41.14 -8.85
C LYS A 386 8.21 -42.19 -9.04
N ASN A 387 8.62 -42.86 -7.96
CA ASN A 387 9.60 -43.93 -8.01
C ASN A 387 9.08 -45.17 -8.75
N LYS A 388 7.79 -45.52 -8.60
CA LYS A 388 7.16 -46.58 -9.40
C LYS A 388 7.15 -46.23 -10.89
N ARG A 389 6.85 -44.97 -11.24
CA ARG A 389 6.89 -44.51 -12.64
C ARG A 389 8.30 -44.54 -13.24
N GLU A 390 9.35 -44.20 -12.48
CA GLU A 390 10.73 -44.33 -12.96
C GLU A 390 11.14 -45.79 -13.16
N LYS A 391 10.79 -46.68 -12.23
CA LYS A 391 11.08 -48.12 -12.36
C LYS A 391 10.41 -48.76 -13.58
N LYS A 392 9.23 -48.28 -13.98
CA LYS A 392 8.49 -48.78 -15.14
C LYS A 392 9.04 -48.32 -16.50
N LYS A 393 9.93 -47.32 -16.55
CA LYS A 393 10.50 -46.88 -17.84
C LYS A 393 11.43 -47.96 -18.38
N LYS A 394 11.17 -48.44 -19.59
CA LYS A 394 12.04 -49.39 -20.32
C LYS A 394 13.45 -48.77 -20.41
N GLY A 395 14.46 -49.48 -19.89
CA GLY A 395 15.83 -48.99 -19.82
C GLY A 395 16.25 -48.38 -18.47
N GLY A 396 15.43 -48.52 -17.43
CA GLY A 396 15.79 -48.36 -16.01
C GLY A 396 16.87 -47.31 -15.75
N SER A 397 16.51 -46.03 -15.78
CA SER A 397 17.48 -44.92 -15.75
C SER A 397 18.39 -44.86 -14.50
N GLY A 398 18.31 -45.81 -13.57
CA GLY A 398 19.00 -45.84 -12.27
C GLY A 398 18.56 -44.74 -11.30
N LYS A 399 17.94 -43.68 -11.82
CA LYS A 399 17.57 -42.48 -11.08
C LYS A 399 16.38 -42.72 -10.16
N THR A 400 16.48 -42.18 -8.96
CA THR A 400 15.41 -42.21 -7.96
C THR A 400 15.03 -40.80 -7.54
N TRP A 401 13.76 -40.64 -7.18
CA TRP A 401 13.23 -39.41 -6.63
C TRP A 401 13.44 -39.41 -5.13
N TYR A 402 13.94 -38.28 -4.64
CA TYR A 402 14.15 -37.99 -3.23
C TYR A 402 13.31 -36.79 -2.80
N PHE A 403 12.81 -36.85 -1.57
CA PHE A 403 12.16 -35.72 -0.93
C PHE A 403 13.19 -34.64 -0.57
N VAL A 404 12.89 -33.37 -0.87
CA VAL A 404 13.78 -32.26 -0.50
C VAL A 404 13.15 -31.38 0.57
N ALA A 405 11.96 -30.85 0.29
CA ALA A 405 11.23 -30.00 1.22
C ALA A 405 9.75 -29.88 0.83
N ALA A 406 8.88 -29.67 1.82
CA ALA A 406 7.47 -29.42 1.60
C ALA A 406 6.86 -28.54 2.69
N ARG A 407 5.78 -27.82 2.34
CA ARG A 407 5.09 -26.91 3.27
C ARG A 407 3.61 -26.78 2.94
N VAL A 408 2.77 -26.67 3.96
CA VAL A 408 1.35 -26.30 3.80
C VAL A 408 1.23 -24.80 3.52
N VAL A 409 0.75 -24.44 2.33
CA VAL A 409 0.65 -23.04 1.87
C VAL A 409 -0.68 -22.42 2.24
N LYS A 410 -1.77 -23.19 2.11
CA LYS A 410 -3.12 -22.66 2.32
C LYS A 410 -4.02 -23.74 2.89
N ARG A 411 -4.88 -23.35 3.83
CA ARG A 411 -6.06 -24.13 4.24
C ARG A 411 -7.27 -23.38 3.69
N ASP A 412 -7.95 -23.97 2.73
CA ASP A 412 -9.17 -23.42 2.16
C ASP A 412 -10.36 -24.06 2.88
N PRO A 413 -11.11 -23.32 3.73
CA PRO A 413 -12.42 -23.77 4.15
C PRO A 413 -13.28 -23.75 2.88
N GLY A 414 -13.76 -24.91 2.45
CA GLY A 414 -14.59 -25.05 1.26
C GLY A 414 -15.82 -24.15 1.32
N LYS A 415 -16.43 -23.86 0.17
CA LYS A 415 -17.58 -22.93 0.08
C LYS A 415 -18.74 -23.30 1.02
N SER A 416 -18.96 -24.58 1.27
CA SER A 416 -20.01 -25.09 2.15
C SER A 416 -19.57 -25.23 3.61
N GLY A 417 -18.30 -24.96 3.95
CA GLY A 417 -17.73 -25.24 5.28
C GLY A 417 -17.56 -26.72 5.61
N MET A 418 -18.19 -27.63 4.86
CA MET A 418 -18.16 -29.07 5.10
C MET A 418 -16.85 -29.76 4.69
N VAL A 419 -16.03 -29.11 3.87
CA VAL A 419 -14.75 -29.67 3.42
C VAL A 419 -13.65 -28.65 3.63
N VAL A 420 -12.63 -28.98 4.42
CA VAL A 420 -11.43 -28.16 4.56
C VAL A 420 -10.35 -28.76 3.66
N VAL A 421 -9.92 -28.00 2.64
CA VAL A 421 -8.87 -28.45 1.72
C VAL A 421 -7.53 -27.86 2.15
N GLU A 422 -6.62 -28.72 2.58
CA GLU A 422 -5.23 -28.34 2.79
C GLU A 422 -4.45 -28.42 1.48
N LYS A 423 -3.79 -27.33 1.11
CA LYS A 423 -2.92 -27.22 -0.06
C LYS A 423 -1.47 -27.13 0.38
N ALA A 424 -0.71 -28.17 0.06
CA ALA A 424 0.73 -28.22 0.28
C ALA A 424 1.50 -28.06 -1.04
N ILE A 425 2.72 -27.55 -0.94
CA ILE A 425 3.71 -27.60 -2.02
C ILE A 425 4.80 -28.57 -1.61
N VAL A 426 5.10 -29.52 -2.49
CA VAL A 426 6.13 -30.55 -2.30
C VAL A 426 7.17 -30.41 -3.40
N ILE A 427 8.45 -30.38 -3.04
CA ILE A 427 9.57 -30.32 -3.96
C ILE A 427 10.36 -31.62 -3.86
N LEU A 428 10.52 -32.28 -4.99
CA LEU A 428 11.29 -33.52 -5.15
C LEU A 428 12.51 -33.25 -6.03
N VAL A 429 13.58 -34.02 -5.81
CA VAL A 429 14.76 -34.03 -6.67
C VAL A 429 14.97 -35.42 -7.23
N ARG A 430 15.24 -35.52 -8.52
CA ARG A 430 15.67 -36.76 -9.17
C ARG A 430 17.19 -36.79 -9.21
N ARG A 431 17.78 -37.83 -8.62
CA ARG A 431 19.22 -38.09 -8.63
C ARG A 431 19.50 -39.47 -9.22
#